data_AF-A0A2A5DME1-F1
#
_entry.id   AF-A0A2A5DME1-F1
#
_cell.length_a   1.000
_cell.length_b   1.000
_cell.length_c   1.000
_cell.angle_alpha   90.00
_cell.angle_beta   90.00
_cell.angle_gamma   90.00
#
_symmetry.space_group_name_H-M   'P 1'
#
loop_
_entity.id
_entity.type
_entity.pdbx_description
1 polymer ?
#
loop_
_entity_poly.entity_id
_entity_poly.type
_entity_poly.pdbx_seq_one_letter_code
_entity_poly.pdbx_strand_id
1 'polypeptide(L)'
;MKGFCKKYNITEYQFTGKEEIGGSLYLRNLTSIPEGFNPTVGGSLYLRNLTSIHEGFNPTVGGSLYLSSLTSIHEGFNPTVGGSLYLRSGLSCETKPLVEPIPNPIQEPLTWKDGKYILIDDILSEIVKRRGNALQLKGLSSDDIIYAVTNGEFWAHGETLKQAKKDLIFKIVSQKLKNEPIYPNTMMGVNHFRLITGACDIGIRRWMKHNGIPFKIANKGKASEETVEVEKIKASKLLELLKKTNAYGLSDFEKLYNLG
;
A
#
# COMPACT_ATOMS: atom_id res chain seq x y z
N MET A 1 -31.35 17.83 -26.72
CA MET A 1 -30.17 17.26 -27.40
C MET A 1 -29.79 17.98 -28.70
N LYS A 2 -30.53 17.85 -29.82
CA LYS A 2 -30.15 18.40 -31.15
C LYS A 2 -29.76 19.88 -31.16
N GLY A 3 -30.57 20.75 -30.53
CA GLY A 3 -30.26 22.18 -30.45
C GLY A 3 -28.98 22.49 -29.65
N PHE A 4 -28.71 21.71 -28.60
CA PHE A 4 -27.48 21.82 -27.81
C PHE A 4 -26.26 21.41 -28.63
N CYS A 5 -26.35 20.25 -29.30
CA CYS A 5 -25.30 19.73 -30.18
C CYS A 5 -24.92 20.75 -31.26
N LYS A 6 -25.93 21.33 -31.92
CA LYS A 6 -25.73 22.40 -32.91
C LYS A 6 -25.07 23.65 -32.31
N LYS A 7 -25.51 24.08 -31.12
CA LYS A 7 -24.99 25.29 -30.45
C LYS A 7 -23.50 25.18 -30.12
N TYR A 8 -23.05 24.00 -29.69
CA TYR A 8 -21.67 23.77 -29.26
C TYR A 8 -20.82 23.03 -30.30
N ASN A 9 -21.35 22.82 -31.50
CA ASN A 9 -20.68 22.15 -32.60
C ASN A 9 -20.13 20.76 -32.22
N ILE A 10 -20.97 19.94 -31.58
CA ILE A 10 -20.69 18.55 -31.22
C ILE A 10 -21.73 17.61 -31.81
N THR A 11 -21.37 16.34 -32.01
CA THR A 11 -22.31 15.30 -32.46
C THR A 11 -23.17 14.78 -31.29
N GLU A 12 -24.26 14.06 -31.61
CA GLU A 12 -25.05 13.36 -30.57
C GLU A 12 -24.25 12.22 -29.91
N TYR A 13 -23.31 11.61 -30.64
CA TYR A 13 -22.39 10.61 -30.08
C TYR A 13 -21.38 11.25 -29.12
N GLN A 14 -20.84 12.43 -29.46
CA GLN A 14 -19.99 13.21 -28.56
C GLN A 14 -20.75 13.72 -27.33
N PHE A 15 -22.01 14.11 -27.49
CA PHE A 15 -22.88 14.53 -26.40
C PHE A 15 -23.05 13.44 -25.34
N THR A 16 -23.17 12.18 -25.78
CA THR A 16 -23.35 11.00 -24.91
C THR A 16 -22.03 10.34 -24.50
N GLY A 17 -20.88 10.86 -24.96
CA GLY A 17 -19.55 10.31 -24.67
C GLY A 17 -19.18 9.05 -25.46
N LYS A 18 -20.00 8.64 -26.44
CA LYS A 18 -19.70 7.53 -27.35
C LYS A 18 -18.57 7.85 -28.32
N GLU A 19 -18.38 9.12 -28.63
CA GLU A 19 -17.25 9.63 -29.42
C GLU A 19 -16.52 10.71 -28.62
N GLU A 20 -15.20 10.81 -28.82
CA GLU A 20 -14.39 11.82 -28.17
C GLU A 20 -14.55 13.19 -28.83
N ILE A 21 -14.57 14.24 -28.01
CA ILE A 21 -14.30 15.61 -28.42
C ILE A 21 -12.80 15.84 -28.29
N GLY A 22 -12.07 15.80 -29.43
CA GLY A 22 -10.59 15.80 -29.50
C GLY A 22 -9.89 17.11 -29.09
N GLY A 23 -10.48 17.88 -28.19
CA GLY A 23 -9.96 19.15 -27.70
C GLY A 23 -10.67 19.58 -26.42
N SER A 24 -10.58 20.87 -26.06
CA SER A 24 -11.29 21.40 -24.89
C SER A 24 -12.72 21.83 -25.24
N LEU A 25 -13.67 21.52 -24.36
CA LEU A 25 -15.08 21.90 -24.52
C LEU A 25 -15.43 23.06 -23.58
N TYR A 26 -15.82 24.19 -24.16
CA TYR A 26 -16.13 25.42 -23.41
C TYR A 26 -17.64 25.68 -23.32
N LEU A 27 -18.23 25.38 -22.17
CA LEU A 27 -19.66 25.55 -21.90
C LEU A 27 -19.90 26.68 -20.91
N ARG A 28 -19.26 27.84 -21.17
CA ARG A 28 -19.19 28.97 -20.23
C ARG A 28 -20.55 29.55 -19.85
N ASN A 29 -21.56 29.45 -20.71
CA ASN A 29 -22.90 30.00 -20.45
C ASN A 29 -23.92 28.94 -20.01
N LEU A 30 -23.47 27.71 -19.71
CA LEU A 30 -24.37 26.63 -19.35
C LEU A 30 -24.69 26.71 -17.85
N THR A 31 -25.98 26.86 -17.53
CA THR A 31 -26.50 26.92 -16.14
C THR A 31 -27.17 25.62 -15.71
N SER A 32 -27.54 24.75 -16.65
CA SER A 32 -28.04 23.39 -16.39
C SER A 32 -27.54 22.41 -17.45
N ILE A 33 -27.26 21.18 -17.03
CA ILE A 33 -26.85 20.10 -17.93
C ILE A 33 -28.10 19.45 -18.54
N PRO A 34 -28.18 19.28 -19.88
CA PRO A 34 -29.26 18.52 -20.48
C PRO A 34 -29.14 17.02 -20.14
N GLU A 35 -30.27 16.37 -19.89
CA GLU A 35 -30.31 14.93 -19.60
C GLU A 35 -29.56 14.11 -20.66
N GLY A 36 -28.81 13.10 -20.19
CA GLY A 36 -27.99 12.23 -21.03
C GLY A 36 -26.68 12.85 -21.52
N PHE A 37 -26.37 14.10 -21.17
CA PHE A 37 -25.08 14.70 -21.48
C PHE A 37 -24.00 14.10 -20.58
N ASN A 38 -23.12 13.29 -21.16
CA ASN A 38 -22.02 12.69 -20.42
C ASN A 38 -20.80 12.53 -21.35
N PRO A 39 -20.12 13.63 -21.70
CA PRO A 39 -19.15 13.63 -22.78
C PRO A 39 -17.83 12.95 -22.40
N THR A 40 -17.12 12.53 -23.45
CA THR A 40 -15.70 12.17 -23.39
C THR A 40 -14.92 13.29 -24.08
N VAL A 41 -14.08 14.00 -23.32
CA VAL A 41 -13.36 15.19 -23.78
C VAL A 41 -11.85 14.94 -23.67
N GLY A 42 -11.12 14.96 -24.78
CA GLY A 42 -9.66 14.75 -24.77
C GLY A 42 -8.91 15.88 -24.05
N GLY A 43 -9.41 17.11 -24.17
CA GLY A 43 -8.89 18.30 -23.48
C GLY A 43 -9.59 18.60 -22.15
N SER A 44 -9.75 19.87 -21.83
CA SER A 44 -10.41 20.34 -20.61
C SER A 44 -11.89 20.63 -20.81
N LEU A 45 -12.71 20.38 -19.79
CA LEU A 45 -14.16 20.64 -19.79
C LEU A 45 -14.51 21.81 -18.87
N TYR A 46 -15.05 22.89 -19.43
CA TYR A 46 -15.36 24.13 -18.70
C TYR A 46 -16.86 24.30 -18.48
N LEU A 47 -17.31 24.06 -17.24
CA LEU A 47 -18.70 24.13 -16.78
C LEU A 47 -18.84 25.08 -15.57
N ARG A 48 -18.15 26.23 -15.63
CA ARG A 48 -17.96 27.12 -14.48
C ARG A 48 -19.24 27.77 -13.94
N ASN A 49 -20.32 27.77 -14.69
CA ASN A 49 -21.59 28.42 -14.31
C ASN A 49 -22.68 27.43 -13.89
N LEU A 50 -22.38 26.14 -13.83
CA LEU A 50 -23.31 25.16 -13.27
C LEU A 50 -23.40 25.31 -11.76
N THR A 51 -24.61 25.39 -11.24
CA THR A 51 -24.90 25.36 -9.80
C THR A 51 -25.31 23.96 -9.32
N SER A 52 -25.84 23.12 -10.22
CA SER A 52 -26.20 21.73 -9.95
C SER A 52 -25.87 20.81 -11.14
N ILE A 53 -25.80 19.51 -10.85
CA ILE A 53 -25.63 18.42 -11.81
C ILE A 53 -26.64 17.31 -11.52
N HIS A 54 -27.10 16.61 -12.56
CA HIS A 54 -28.01 15.47 -12.40
C HIS A 54 -27.25 14.21 -11.97
N GLU A 55 -27.96 13.26 -11.36
CA GLU A 55 -27.41 11.95 -11.02
C GLU A 55 -26.85 11.24 -12.26
N GLY A 56 -25.70 10.58 -12.12
CA GLY A 56 -25.03 9.88 -13.21
C GLY A 56 -24.22 10.79 -14.14
N PHE A 57 -24.13 12.10 -13.88
CA PHE A 57 -23.21 12.99 -14.58
C PHE A 57 -21.76 12.73 -14.17
N ASN A 58 -21.07 11.85 -14.90
CA ASN A 58 -19.71 11.40 -14.64
C ASN A 58 -18.85 11.45 -15.91
N PRO A 59 -18.50 12.66 -16.40
CA PRO A 59 -17.77 12.81 -17.66
C PRO A 59 -16.37 12.22 -17.58
N THR A 60 -15.84 11.86 -18.75
CA THR A 60 -14.43 11.50 -18.91
C THR A 60 -13.69 12.67 -19.54
N VAL A 61 -12.67 13.19 -18.86
CA VAL A 61 -11.94 14.40 -19.26
C VAL A 61 -10.44 14.12 -19.20
N GLY A 62 -9.75 14.16 -20.34
CA GLY A 62 -8.30 13.95 -20.42
C GLY A 62 -7.51 15.09 -19.76
N GLY A 63 -8.01 16.32 -19.84
CA GLY A 63 -7.47 17.50 -19.16
C GLY A 63 -8.14 17.80 -17.81
N SER A 64 -8.36 19.08 -17.53
CA SER A 64 -8.97 19.55 -16.28
C SER A 64 -10.49 19.73 -16.40
N LEU A 65 -11.22 19.44 -15.32
CA LEU A 65 -12.67 19.63 -15.21
C LEU A 65 -12.97 20.83 -14.30
N TYR A 66 -13.67 21.84 -14.83
CA TYR A 66 -14.00 23.07 -14.10
C TYR A 66 -15.49 23.15 -13.76
N LEU A 67 -15.80 23.02 -12.46
CA LEU A 67 -17.15 23.01 -11.87
C LEU A 67 -17.24 23.96 -10.66
N SER A 68 -16.60 25.13 -10.78
CA SER A 68 -16.33 26.05 -9.66
C SER A 68 -17.55 26.71 -9.02
N SER A 69 -18.75 26.58 -9.60
CA SER A 69 -19.99 27.17 -9.08
C SER A 69 -20.97 26.17 -8.47
N LEU A 70 -20.63 24.87 -8.44
CA LEU A 70 -21.51 23.87 -7.85
C LEU A 70 -21.78 24.16 -6.38
N THR A 71 -23.03 23.99 -5.97
CA THR A 71 -23.46 24.12 -4.57
C THR A 71 -23.56 22.78 -3.87
N SER A 72 -23.71 21.69 -4.61
CA SER A 72 -23.74 20.31 -4.11
C SER A 72 -23.28 19.32 -5.19
N ILE A 73 -22.95 18.11 -4.75
CA ILE A 73 -22.70 16.93 -5.60
C ILE A 73 -23.51 15.76 -5.05
N HIS A 74 -23.93 14.83 -5.92
CA HIS A 74 -24.70 13.65 -5.54
C HIS A 74 -23.79 12.50 -5.11
N GLU A 75 -24.33 11.55 -4.31
CA GLU A 75 -23.67 10.27 -4.04
C GLU A 75 -23.37 9.56 -5.36
N GLY A 76 -22.13 9.08 -5.54
CA GLY A 76 -21.70 8.45 -6.80
C GLY A 76 -21.21 9.43 -7.88
N PHE A 77 -21.10 10.73 -7.58
CA PHE A 77 -20.35 11.66 -8.44
C PHE A 77 -18.86 11.28 -8.47
N ASN A 78 -18.43 10.71 -9.59
CA ASN A 78 -17.11 10.12 -9.80
C ASN A 78 -16.64 10.34 -11.27
N PRO A 79 -16.32 11.59 -11.66
CA PRO A 79 -15.78 11.87 -12.98
C PRO A 79 -14.37 11.29 -13.13
N THR A 80 -14.00 10.87 -14.34
CA THR A 80 -12.61 10.52 -14.65
C THR A 80 -11.91 11.75 -15.19
N VAL A 81 -10.88 12.24 -14.49
CA VAL A 81 -10.15 13.47 -14.84
C VAL A 81 -8.66 13.19 -14.88
N GLY A 82 -8.02 13.39 -16.04
CA GLY A 82 -6.57 13.20 -16.21
C GLY A 82 -5.73 14.36 -15.67
N GLY A 83 -6.32 15.57 -15.59
CA GLY A 83 -5.72 16.75 -14.98
C GLY A 83 -6.31 17.07 -13.60
N SER A 84 -6.63 18.35 -13.37
CA SER A 84 -7.17 18.81 -12.10
C SER A 84 -8.70 18.93 -12.12
N LEU A 85 -9.35 18.56 -11.02
CA LEU A 85 -10.77 18.80 -10.77
C LEU A 85 -10.93 20.08 -9.94
N TYR A 86 -11.52 21.12 -10.54
CA TYR A 86 -11.76 22.42 -9.89
C TYR A 86 -13.21 22.53 -9.43
N LEU A 87 -13.41 22.44 -8.13
CA LEU A 87 -14.72 22.57 -7.48
C LEU A 87 -14.80 23.85 -6.65
N ARG A 88 -16.02 24.24 -6.25
CA ARG A 88 -16.24 25.31 -5.29
C ARG A 88 -15.71 24.89 -3.90
N SER A 89 -15.08 25.81 -3.18
CA SER A 89 -14.79 25.60 -1.76
C SER A 89 -16.08 25.47 -0.95
N GLY A 90 -16.12 24.53 0.00
CA GLY A 90 -17.28 24.35 0.89
C GLY A 90 -18.42 23.51 0.30
N LEU A 91 -18.16 22.72 -0.75
CA LEU A 91 -19.04 21.62 -1.12
C LEU A 91 -19.12 20.61 0.03
N SER A 92 -20.34 20.26 0.43
CA SER A 92 -20.62 19.16 1.35
C SER A 92 -21.31 18.03 0.60
N CYS A 93 -20.99 16.79 0.95
CA CYS A 93 -21.77 15.62 0.58
C CYS A 93 -22.10 14.83 1.84
N GLU A 94 -23.23 14.14 1.85
CA GLU A 94 -23.56 13.20 2.91
C GLU A 94 -22.64 11.99 2.75
N THR A 95 -21.57 11.95 3.55
CA THR A 95 -20.70 10.79 3.62
C THR A 95 -21.27 9.81 4.64
N LYS A 96 -21.44 8.55 4.27
CA LYS A 96 -21.43 7.49 5.28
C LYS A 96 -19.99 7.34 5.74
N PRO A 97 -19.67 7.53 7.03
CA PRO A 97 -18.35 7.20 7.53
C PRO A 97 -18.06 5.76 7.15
N LEU A 98 -16.91 5.51 6.52
CA LEU A 98 -16.35 4.17 6.57
C LEU A 98 -16.26 3.83 8.06
N VAL A 99 -16.87 2.70 8.44
CA VAL A 99 -16.99 2.20 9.82
C VAL A 99 -15.71 2.54 10.62
N GLU A 100 -15.89 2.99 11.87
CA GLU A 100 -14.86 3.43 12.83
C GLU A 100 -13.47 2.80 12.64
N PRO A 101 -12.36 3.52 12.94
CA PRO A 101 -11.01 3.01 12.75
C PRO A 101 -10.90 1.62 13.36
N ILE A 102 -10.80 0.61 12.49
CA ILE A 102 -10.73 -0.78 12.91
C ILE A 102 -9.55 -0.87 13.87
N PRO A 103 -9.77 -1.19 15.16
CA PRO A 103 -8.68 -1.35 16.09
C PRO A 103 -7.90 -2.58 15.61
N ASN A 104 -6.72 -2.33 15.04
CA ASN A 104 -5.89 -3.29 14.32
C ASN A 104 -6.54 -3.86 13.05
N PRO A 105 -6.36 -3.21 11.88
CA PRO A 105 -6.54 -3.94 10.65
C PRO A 105 -5.42 -4.99 10.60
N ILE A 106 -5.79 -6.26 10.58
CA ILE A 106 -5.04 -7.19 9.73
C ILE A 106 -5.09 -6.51 8.36
N GLN A 107 -4.01 -5.83 7.96
CA GLN A 107 -3.95 -5.06 6.71
C GLN A 107 -3.91 -6.05 5.56
N GLU A 108 -5.04 -6.69 5.29
CA GLU A 108 -5.28 -7.22 3.97
C GLU A 108 -5.22 -6.02 3.01
N PRO A 109 -4.29 -6.04 2.06
CA PRO A 109 -4.09 -4.91 1.17
C PRO A 109 -5.34 -4.71 0.32
N LEU A 110 -5.71 -3.45 0.09
CA LEU A 110 -6.86 -3.13 -0.74
C LEU A 110 -6.59 -3.59 -2.17
N THR A 111 -7.53 -4.33 -2.76
CA THR A 111 -7.47 -4.77 -4.16
C THR A 111 -8.69 -4.33 -4.95
N TRP A 112 -8.53 -4.02 -6.24
CA TRP A 112 -9.64 -3.72 -7.16
C TRP A 112 -9.48 -4.42 -8.50
N LYS A 113 -10.57 -4.38 -9.30
CA LYS A 113 -10.69 -5.02 -10.61
C LYS A 113 -10.31 -6.50 -10.54
N ASP A 114 -11.02 -7.23 -9.68
CA ASP A 114 -10.85 -8.68 -9.49
C ASP A 114 -9.41 -9.09 -9.13
N GLY A 115 -8.72 -8.23 -8.38
CA GLY A 115 -7.34 -8.49 -7.92
C GLY A 115 -6.25 -8.15 -8.94
N LYS A 116 -6.58 -7.45 -10.04
CA LYS A 116 -5.58 -6.94 -10.98
C LYS A 116 -4.63 -5.94 -10.33
N TYR A 117 -5.12 -5.15 -9.38
CA TYR A 117 -4.36 -4.09 -8.75
C TYR A 117 -4.43 -4.15 -7.23
N ILE A 118 -3.44 -3.57 -6.58
CA ILE A 118 -3.23 -3.64 -5.14
C ILE A 118 -2.61 -2.36 -4.59
N LEU A 119 -3.03 -1.97 -3.38
CA LEU A 119 -2.46 -0.86 -2.62
C LEU A 119 -1.81 -1.41 -1.34
N ILE A 120 -0.51 -1.19 -1.20
CA ILE A 120 0.30 -1.64 -0.06
C ILE A 120 1.21 -0.50 0.37
N ASP A 121 1.23 -0.12 1.64
CA ASP A 121 2.05 0.99 2.16
C ASP A 121 1.94 2.27 1.29
N ASP A 122 0.71 2.63 0.88
CA ASP A 122 0.41 3.76 -0.04
C ASP A 122 1.01 3.66 -1.46
N ILE A 123 1.55 2.50 -1.83
CA ILE A 123 2.09 2.23 -3.16
C ILE A 123 1.04 1.51 -4.00
N LEU A 124 0.50 2.24 -4.98
CA LEU A 124 -0.50 1.78 -5.91
C LEU A 124 0.15 1.02 -7.08
N SER A 125 -0.16 -0.27 -7.25
CA SER A 125 0.51 -1.11 -8.26
C SER A 125 -0.42 -2.10 -8.99
N GLU A 126 -0.04 -2.48 -10.21
CA GLU A 126 -0.60 -3.63 -10.91
C GLU A 126 0.11 -4.92 -10.49
N ILE A 127 -0.66 -5.98 -10.22
CA ILE A 127 -0.11 -7.30 -9.94
C ILE A 127 0.25 -7.99 -11.26
N VAL A 128 1.54 -8.16 -11.51
CA VAL A 128 2.06 -8.91 -12.66
C VAL A 128 2.08 -10.41 -12.36
N LYS A 129 2.48 -10.78 -11.14
CA LYS A 129 2.63 -12.19 -10.75
C LYS A 129 2.48 -12.39 -9.25
N ARG A 130 1.83 -13.50 -8.86
CA ARG A 130 1.70 -13.95 -7.48
C ARG A 130 2.38 -15.31 -7.29
N ARG A 131 3.20 -15.46 -6.25
CA ARG A 131 3.84 -16.72 -5.86
C ARG A 131 3.88 -16.83 -4.34
N GLY A 132 2.88 -17.51 -3.75
CA GLY A 132 2.73 -17.58 -2.30
C GLY A 132 2.68 -16.18 -1.71
N ASN A 133 3.57 -15.89 -0.76
CA ASN A 133 3.63 -14.61 -0.05
C ASN A 133 4.47 -13.54 -0.79
N ALA A 134 4.76 -13.72 -2.07
CA ALA A 134 5.53 -12.77 -2.87
C ALA A 134 4.75 -12.32 -4.11
N LEU A 135 4.81 -11.03 -4.38
CA LEU A 135 4.20 -10.37 -5.53
C LEU A 135 5.29 -9.72 -6.39
N GLN A 136 5.10 -9.79 -7.70
CA GLN A 136 5.77 -8.94 -8.67
C GLN A 136 4.77 -7.87 -9.09
N LEU A 137 5.16 -6.62 -8.95
CA LEU A 137 4.30 -5.46 -9.11
C LEU A 137 4.85 -4.54 -10.20
N LYS A 138 3.96 -3.89 -10.93
CA LYS A 138 4.30 -2.85 -11.89
C LYS A 138 3.78 -1.50 -11.39
N GLY A 139 4.65 -0.51 -11.30
CA GLY A 139 4.28 0.86 -10.90
C GLY A 139 3.40 1.52 -11.95
N LEU A 140 2.37 2.25 -11.52
CA LEU A 140 1.43 2.89 -12.45
C LEU A 140 1.99 4.16 -13.11
N SER A 141 3.00 4.80 -12.50
CA SER A 141 3.58 6.06 -12.97
C SER A 141 4.90 5.89 -13.74
N SER A 142 5.64 4.80 -13.51
CA SER A 142 7.01 4.63 -14.04
C SER A 142 7.22 3.35 -14.84
N ASP A 143 6.21 2.48 -14.98
CA ASP A 143 6.31 1.13 -15.57
C ASP A 143 7.36 0.20 -14.91
N ASP A 144 8.01 0.64 -13.83
CA ASP A 144 9.03 -0.13 -13.12
C ASP A 144 8.48 -1.39 -12.47
N ILE A 145 9.31 -2.44 -12.45
CA ILE A 145 9.00 -3.69 -11.78
C ILE A 145 9.61 -3.70 -10.39
N ILE A 146 8.76 -3.84 -9.37
CA ILE A 146 9.15 -4.00 -7.97
C ILE A 146 8.59 -5.31 -7.41
N TYR A 147 9.06 -5.67 -6.22
CA TYR A 147 8.61 -6.86 -5.51
C TYR A 147 8.02 -6.46 -4.16
N ALA A 148 6.92 -7.11 -3.78
CA ALA A 148 6.37 -7.02 -2.43
C ALA A 148 6.32 -8.41 -1.79
N VAL A 149 6.65 -8.51 -0.51
CA VAL A 149 6.56 -9.77 0.25
C VAL A 149 5.85 -9.56 1.57
N THR A 150 5.16 -10.60 2.05
CA THR A 150 4.40 -10.55 3.30
C THR A 150 4.63 -11.78 4.19
N ASN A 151 4.39 -11.61 5.49
CA ASN A 151 4.20 -12.71 6.45
C ASN A 151 2.72 -12.88 6.87
N GLY A 152 1.79 -12.16 6.23
CA GLY A 152 0.37 -12.08 6.59
C GLY A 152 0.02 -10.91 7.50
N GLU A 153 1.01 -10.30 8.15
CA GLU A 153 0.82 -9.18 9.09
C GLU A 153 1.49 -7.90 8.57
N PHE A 154 2.71 -8.03 8.05
CA PHE A 154 3.51 -6.95 7.49
C PHE A 154 3.77 -7.19 6.02
N TRP A 155 3.93 -6.09 5.29
CA TRP A 155 4.41 -6.07 3.91
C TRP A 155 5.73 -5.32 3.82
N ALA A 156 6.56 -5.66 2.83
CA ALA A 156 7.70 -4.83 2.47
C ALA A 156 7.99 -4.90 0.96
N HIS A 157 8.52 -3.81 0.44
CA HIS A 157 8.85 -3.63 -0.98
C HIS A 157 10.35 -3.76 -1.21
N GLY A 158 10.75 -3.98 -2.46
CA GLY A 158 12.13 -3.87 -2.88
C GLY A 158 12.26 -3.97 -4.40
N GLU A 159 13.33 -3.42 -4.94
CA GLU A 159 13.69 -3.54 -6.37
C GLU A 159 13.99 -5.00 -6.74
N THR A 160 14.38 -5.80 -5.74
CA THR A 160 14.55 -7.26 -5.88
C THR A 160 13.80 -8.01 -4.80
N LEU A 161 13.43 -9.27 -5.09
CA LEU A 161 12.84 -10.17 -4.10
C LEU A 161 13.72 -10.36 -2.86
N LYS A 162 15.05 -10.31 -3.02
CA LYS A 162 16.01 -10.44 -1.91
C LYS A 162 15.96 -9.22 -0.99
N GLN A 163 15.86 -8.03 -1.56
CA GLN A 163 15.72 -6.78 -0.82
C GLN A 163 14.39 -6.74 -0.07
N ALA A 164 13.28 -7.02 -0.75
CA ALA A 164 11.95 -7.03 -0.14
C ALA A 164 11.88 -7.98 1.08
N LYS A 165 12.53 -9.16 0.99
CA LYS A 165 12.64 -10.10 2.12
C LYS A 165 13.45 -9.54 3.29
N LYS A 166 14.56 -8.84 3.04
CA LYS A 166 15.36 -8.21 4.10
C LYS A 166 14.57 -7.10 4.78
N ASP A 167 13.86 -6.29 4.01
CA ASP A 167 13.10 -5.15 4.52
C ASP A 167 11.88 -5.63 5.31
N LEU A 168 11.25 -6.74 4.91
CA LEU A 168 10.20 -7.39 5.70
C LEU A 168 10.71 -7.85 7.06
N ILE A 169 11.88 -8.51 7.08
CA ILE A 169 12.53 -8.92 8.33
C ILE A 169 12.78 -7.69 9.19
N PHE A 170 13.40 -6.63 8.65
CA PHE A 170 13.68 -5.39 9.36
C PHE A 170 12.40 -4.75 9.95
N LYS A 171 11.31 -4.69 9.18
CA LYS A 171 10.02 -4.16 9.63
C LYS A 171 9.46 -4.97 10.82
N ILE A 172 9.53 -6.31 10.74
CA ILE A 172 9.15 -7.21 11.84
C ILE A 172 10.02 -6.96 13.08
N VAL A 173 11.33 -6.81 12.91
CA VAL A 173 12.27 -6.53 14.01
C VAL A 173 11.92 -5.21 14.68
N SER A 174 11.76 -4.15 13.89
CA SER A 174 11.48 -2.81 14.38
C SER A 174 10.19 -2.76 15.19
N GLN A 175 9.12 -3.42 14.72
CA GLN A 175 7.85 -3.46 15.43
C GLN A 175 7.95 -4.25 16.74
N LYS A 176 8.64 -5.39 16.74
CA LYS A 176 8.87 -6.16 17.96
C LYS A 176 9.66 -5.37 18.99
N LEU A 177 10.71 -4.67 18.59
CA LEU A 177 11.54 -3.89 19.52
C LEU A 177 10.82 -2.65 20.08
N LYS A 178 9.92 -2.03 19.31
CA LYS A 178 9.11 -0.91 19.80
C LYS A 178 8.17 -1.36 20.93
N ASN A 179 7.59 -2.55 20.80
CA ASN A 179 6.60 -3.06 21.73
C ASN A 179 7.21 -3.91 22.86
N GLU A 180 8.36 -4.54 22.62
CA GLU A 180 9.07 -5.43 23.53
C GLU A 180 10.58 -5.06 23.58
N PRO A 181 10.97 -4.01 24.30
CA PRO A 181 12.38 -3.68 24.51
C PRO A 181 13.14 -4.84 25.17
N ILE A 182 14.42 -5.00 24.81
CA ILE A 182 15.25 -6.07 25.36
C ILE A 182 15.86 -5.61 26.68
N TYR A 183 15.24 -5.99 27.79
CA TYR A 183 15.75 -5.78 29.14
C TYR A 183 16.58 -6.97 29.61
N PRO A 184 17.40 -6.83 30.68
CA PRO A 184 18.27 -7.91 31.17
C PRO A 184 17.54 -9.22 31.48
N ASN A 185 16.28 -9.14 31.90
CA ASN A 185 15.43 -10.28 32.24
C ASN A 185 14.61 -10.83 31.07
N THR A 186 14.63 -10.21 29.88
CA THR A 186 13.89 -10.67 28.70
C THR A 186 14.36 -12.07 28.29
N MET A 187 13.41 -12.99 28.09
CA MET A 187 13.70 -14.39 27.76
C MET A 187 13.84 -14.58 26.24
N MET A 188 15.07 -14.79 25.79
CA MET A 188 15.46 -14.85 24.38
C MET A 188 15.45 -16.29 23.85
N GLY A 189 14.78 -16.47 22.71
CA GLY A 189 14.80 -17.70 21.92
C GLY A 189 15.67 -17.62 20.66
N VAL A 190 15.81 -18.72 19.92
CA VAL A 190 16.58 -18.78 18.66
C VAL A 190 16.11 -17.73 17.67
N ASN A 191 14.78 -17.60 17.50
CA ASN A 191 14.22 -16.63 16.56
C ASN A 191 14.48 -15.18 16.98
N HIS A 192 14.51 -14.86 18.28
CA HIS A 192 14.89 -13.52 18.72
C HIS A 192 16.33 -13.22 18.32
N PHE A 193 17.24 -14.15 18.57
CA PHE A 193 18.65 -13.98 18.24
C PHE A 193 18.87 -13.86 16.72
N ARG A 194 18.25 -14.72 15.91
CA ARG A 194 18.29 -14.64 14.44
C ARG A 194 17.76 -13.32 13.92
N LEU A 195 16.66 -12.84 14.50
CA LEU A 195 16.00 -11.61 14.10
C LEU A 195 16.88 -10.38 14.40
N ILE A 196 17.49 -10.33 15.59
CA ILE A 196 18.35 -9.23 16.02
C ILE A 196 19.68 -9.20 15.27
N THR A 197 20.31 -10.35 15.11
CA THR A 197 21.66 -10.45 14.54
C THR A 197 21.68 -10.61 13.03
N GLY A 198 20.55 -11.01 12.42
CA GLY A 198 20.49 -11.40 11.01
C GLY A 198 21.18 -12.74 10.70
N ALA A 199 21.56 -13.52 11.72
CA ALA A 199 22.24 -14.78 11.52
C ALA A 199 21.34 -15.85 10.88
N CYS A 200 21.91 -16.63 9.96
CA CYS A 200 21.22 -17.77 9.34
C CYS A 200 21.08 -18.94 10.35
N ASP A 201 20.08 -19.81 10.14
CA ASP A 201 19.79 -20.95 11.05
C ASP A 201 21.02 -21.84 11.29
N ILE A 202 21.78 -22.14 10.23
CA ILE A 202 23.00 -22.95 10.31
C ILE A 202 24.06 -22.27 11.18
N GLY A 203 24.22 -20.95 11.05
CA GLY A 203 25.14 -20.16 11.86
C GLY A 203 24.80 -20.25 13.34
N ILE A 204 23.51 -20.10 13.67
CA ILE A 204 23.02 -20.28 15.04
C ILE A 204 23.30 -21.67 15.56
N ARG A 205 22.93 -22.69 14.78
CA ARG A 205 23.09 -24.09 15.17
C ARG A 205 24.54 -24.41 15.53
N ARG A 206 25.48 -23.93 14.71
CA ARG A 206 26.92 -24.10 14.96
C ARG A 206 27.37 -23.34 16.21
N TRP A 207 26.94 -22.09 16.38
CA TRP A 207 27.30 -21.27 17.53
C TRP A 207 26.73 -21.83 18.85
N MET A 208 25.46 -22.25 18.87
CA MET A 208 24.84 -22.90 20.01
C MET A 208 25.55 -24.20 20.38
N LYS A 209 25.86 -25.05 19.38
CA LYS A 209 26.61 -26.29 19.59
C LYS A 209 28.00 -26.04 20.18
N HIS A 210 28.72 -25.04 19.64
CA HIS A 210 30.05 -24.68 20.13
C HIS A 210 30.04 -24.18 21.58
N ASN A 211 28.97 -23.46 21.97
CA ASN A 211 28.80 -22.89 23.30
C ASN A 211 28.04 -23.80 24.28
N GLY A 212 27.75 -25.04 23.90
CA GLY A 212 27.03 -26.00 24.76
C GLY A 212 25.59 -25.59 25.07
N ILE A 213 24.96 -24.76 24.23
CA ILE A 213 23.57 -24.33 24.41
C ILE A 213 22.65 -25.40 23.81
N PRO A 214 21.72 -25.99 24.59
CA PRO A 214 20.86 -27.05 24.10
C PRO A 214 19.81 -26.52 23.11
N PHE A 215 19.64 -27.24 22.00
CA PHE A 215 18.63 -26.96 20.97
C PHE A 215 18.06 -28.26 20.40
N LYS A 216 16.90 -28.16 19.75
CA LYS A 216 16.26 -29.20 18.94
C LYS A 216 16.10 -28.72 17.51
N ILE A 217 15.92 -29.67 16.59
CA ILE A 217 15.62 -29.38 15.18
C ILE A 217 14.15 -29.74 14.95
N ALA A 218 13.31 -28.74 14.69
CA ALA A 218 11.94 -28.96 14.28
C ALA A 218 11.89 -29.29 12.78
N ASN A 219 10.94 -30.12 12.36
CA ASN A 219 10.71 -30.48 10.95
C ASN A 219 11.95 -31.02 10.20
N LYS A 220 12.79 -31.79 10.88
CA LYS A 220 14.05 -32.32 10.33
C LYS A 220 13.83 -32.98 8.96
N GLY A 221 14.64 -32.59 7.96
CA GLY A 221 14.58 -33.12 6.60
C GLY A 221 13.48 -32.54 5.70
N LYS A 222 12.70 -31.55 6.18
CA LYS A 222 11.72 -30.81 5.37
C LYS A 222 12.25 -29.42 5.00
N ALA A 223 11.64 -28.77 4.01
CA ALA A 223 11.94 -27.39 3.65
C ALA A 223 11.71 -26.38 4.80
N SER A 224 10.89 -26.76 5.79
CA SER A 224 10.60 -25.98 7.00
C SER A 224 11.46 -26.40 8.21
N GLU A 225 12.60 -27.07 7.98
CA GLU A 225 13.55 -27.40 9.05
C GLU A 225 14.06 -26.13 9.74
N GLU A 226 13.97 -26.08 11.06
CA GLU A 226 14.45 -24.95 11.85
C GLU A 226 15.05 -25.37 13.19
N THR A 227 16.02 -24.58 13.66
CA THR A 227 16.60 -24.74 14.99
C THR A 227 15.69 -24.06 16.01
N VAL A 228 15.37 -24.78 17.09
CA VAL A 228 14.52 -24.29 18.18
C VAL A 228 15.25 -24.51 19.50
N GLU A 229 15.23 -23.53 20.39
CA GLU A 229 15.78 -23.65 21.74
C GLU A 229 15.09 -24.77 22.55
N VAL A 230 15.84 -25.42 23.44
CA VAL A 230 15.25 -26.27 24.48
C VAL A 230 14.70 -25.39 25.60
N GLU A 231 15.48 -24.39 26.02
CA GLU A 231 15.09 -23.37 26.99
C GLU A 231 15.51 -21.99 26.50
N LYS A 232 14.68 -20.99 26.81
CA LYS A 232 15.01 -19.58 26.53
C LYS A 232 16.11 -19.09 27.47
N ILE A 233 16.93 -18.15 27.00
CA ILE A 233 18.06 -17.58 27.76
C ILE A 233 17.76 -16.12 28.11
N LYS A 234 18.03 -15.69 29.34
CA LYS A 234 17.93 -14.27 29.72
C LYS A 234 18.84 -13.40 28.84
N ALA A 235 18.37 -12.23 28.41
CA ALA A 235 19.12 -11.34 27.54
C ALA A 235 20.48 -10.94 28.13
N SER A 236 20.57 -10.74 29.45
CA SER A 236 21.85 -10.47 30.13
C SER A 236 22.87 -11.58 29.95
N LYS A 237 22.45 -12.83 30.20
CA LYS A 237 23.26 -14.04 30.00
C LYS A 237 23.64 -14.22 28.54
N LEU A 238 22.72 -13.94 27.63
CA LEU A 238 22.98 -14.01 26.19
C LEU A 238 24.04 -12.97 25.79
N LEU A 239 23.92 -11.72 26.25
CA LEU A 239 24.90 -10.66 25.98
C LEU A 239 26.31 -11.04 26.44
N GLU A 240 26.45 -11.62 27.65
CA GLU A 240 27.74 -12.11 28.16
C GLU A 240 28.36 -13.17 27.22
N LEU A 241 27.55 -14.12 26.74
CA LEU A 241 28.01 -15.16 25.80
C LEU A 241 28.42 -14.58 24.45
N LEU A 242 27.67 -13.60 23.94
CA LEU A 242 27.99 -12.93 22.68
C LEU A 242 29.32 -12.17 22.79
N LYS A 243 29.54 -11.46 23.89
CA LYS A 243 30.81 -10.77 24.18
C LYS A 243 31.98 -11.75 24.30
N LYS A 244 31.80 -12.82 25.09
CA LYS A 244 32.84 -13.83 25.31
C LYS A 244 33.30 -14.51 24.01
N THR A 245 32.38 -14.69 23.07
CA THR A 245 32.64 -15.42 21.82
C THR A 245 32.92 -14.52 20.62
N ASN A 246 32.88 -13.20 20.81
CA ASN A 246 32.88 -12.22 19.72
C ASN A 246 31.87 -12.61 18.61
N ALA A 247 30.64 -12.90 19.03
CA ALA A 247 29.63 -13.47 18.16
C ALA A 247 29.17 -12.48 17.07
N TYR A 248 28.79 -13.04 15.92
CA TYR A 248 28.16 -12.28 14.85
C TYR A 248 26.86 -11.61 15.35
N GLY A 249 26.71 -10.32 15.05
CA GLY A 249 25.58 -9.50 15.46
C GLY A 249 25.61 -9.02 16.92
N LEU A 250 26.74 -9.15 17.63
CA LEU A 250 26.93 -8.56 18.96
C LEU A 250 26.62 -7.05 18.97
N SER A 251 27.15 -6.30 18.00
CA SER A 251 26.91 -4.86 17.89
C SER A 251 25.43 -4.50 17.71
N ASP A 252 24.68 -5.33 16.98
CA ASP A 252 23.26 -5.09 16.73
C ASP A 252 22.42 -5.47 17.96
N PHE A 253 22.84 -6.51 18.70
CA PHE A 253 22.25 -6.83 19.98
C PHE A 253 22.49 -5.72 21.01
N GLU A 254 23.69 -5.16 21.09
CA GLU A 254 24.03 -4.08 22.03
C GLU A 254 23.24 -2.78 21.77
N LYS A 255 22.99 -2.43 20.51
CA LYS A 255 22.14 -1.27 20.16
C LYS A 255 20.71 -1.38 20.69
N LEU A 256 20.25 -2.60 20.89
CA LEU A 256 18.85 -2.91 21.24
C LEU A 256 18.69 -3.31 22.71
N TYR A 257 19.79 -3.58 23.40
CA TYR A 257 19.82 -3.97 24.80
C TYR A 257 19.67 -2.74 25.69
N ASN A 258 18.54 -2.63 26.39
CA ASN A 258 18.25 -1.54 27.31
C ASN A 258 18.47 -2.03 28.76
N LEU A 259 19.11 -1.20 29.58
CA LEU A 259 19.32 -1.51 31.01
C LEU A 259 18.11 -1.16 31.89
N GLY A 260 17.12 -0.44 31.35
CA GLY A 260 16.03 0.17 32.12
C GLY A 260 16.14 1.69 32.08
#